data_AF-A0A660RIS8-F1
#
_entry.id   AF-A0A660RIS8-F1
#
_cell.length_a   1.000
_cell.length_b   1.000
_cell.length_c   1.000
_cell.angle_alpha   90.00
_cell.angle_beta   90.00
_cell.angle_gamma   90.00
#
_symmetry.space_group_name_H-M   'P 1'
#
loop_
_entity.id
_entity.type
_entity.pdbx_description
1 polymer ?
#
loop_
_entity_poly.entity_id
_entity_poly.type
_entity_poly.pdbx_seq_one_letter_code
_entity_poly.pdbx_strand_id
1 'polypeptide(L)'
;LDLELFEEHLKMLKEGKKVKVPVYNMVTYRREKGIFNEVEPKDLIVVEGLFVIYTAKLRSLFDFKVYVDAPADERLIRRIERDTKERGRSIDSILKQYRKFVAPSFRTFIEPQKYYCDLVLPWGGENKVGLSIIINAIENLLKRGERAES
;
A
#
# COMPACT_ATOMS: atom_id res chain seq x y z
N LEU A 1 -13.87 0.44 -4.17
CA LEU A 1 -12.58 1.02 -3.73
C LEU A 1 -12.82 2.52 -3.68
N ASP A 2 -12.53 3.18 -2.57
CA ASP A 2 -12.88 4.59 -2.35
C ASP A 2 -11.63 5.45 -2.60
N LEU A 3 -11.25 5.57 -3.88
CA LEU A 3 -10.03 6.28 -4.28
C LEU A 3 -10.15 7.79 -4.11
N GLU A 4 -11.36 8.33 -4.19
CA GLU A 4 -11.62 9.77 -4.01
C GLU A 4 -11.36 10.18 -2.56
N LEU A 5 -11.93 9.45 -1.59
CA LEU A 5 -11.66 9.69 -0.17
C LEU A 5 -10.18 9.52 0.17
N PHE A 6 -9.52 8.52 -0.45
CA PHE A 6 -8.09 8.32 -0.27
C PHE A 6 -7.26 9.50 -0.81
N GLU A 7 -7.58 9.99 -2.01
CA GLU A 7 -6.93 11.17 -2.60
C GLU A 7 -7.14 12.43 -1.74
N GLU A 8 -8.36 12.63 -1.25
CA GLU A 8 -8.70 13.74 -0.34
C GLU A 8 -7.88 13.67 0.96
N HIS A 9 -7.83 12.51 1.61
CA HIS A 9 -7.07 12.34 2.84
C HIS A 9 -5.57 12.59 2.64
N LEU A 10 -4.99 12.14 1.52
CA LEU A 10 -3.58 12.42 1.22
C LEU A 10 -3.33 13.93 1.06
N LYS A 11 -4.21 14.65 0.36
CA LYS A 11 -4.10 16.10 0.21
C LYS A 11 -4.21 16.82 1.56
N MET A 12 -5.19 16.44 2.37
CA MET A 12 -5.35 17.00 3.72
C MET A 12 -4.11 16.79 4.58
N LEU A 13 -3.53 15.59 4.56
CA LEU A 13 -2.30 15.30 5.29
C LEU A 13 -1.11 16.15 4.81
N LYS A 14 -0.95 16.35 3.49
CA LYS A 14 0.08 17.25 2.94
C LYS A 14 -0.16 18.72 3.30
N GLU A 15 -1.42 19.11 3.55
CA GLU A 15 -1.79 20.45 4.04
C GLU A 15 -1.67 20.60 5.56
N GLY A 16 -1.11 19.61 6.28
CA GLY A 16 -0.97 19.65 7.73
C GLY A 16 -2.30 19.45 8.48
N LYS A 17 -3.29 18.82 7.85
CA LYS A 17 -4.60 18.53 8.46
C LYS A 17 -4.70 17.05 8.81
N LYS A 18 -5.21 16.77 10.01
CA LYS A 18 -5.52 15.41 10.45
C LYS A 18 -6.70 14.80 9.67
N VAL A 19 -6.72 13.49 9.54
CA VAL A 19 -7.76 12.73 8.82
C VAL A 19 -8.31 11.57 9.64
N LYS A 20 -9.53 11.14 9.31
CA LYS A 20 -10.20 9.98 9.92
C LYS A 20 -10.26 8.83 8.93
N VAL A 21 -9.32 7.91 9.03
CA VAL A 21 -9.24 6.76 8.12
C VAL A 21 -10.25 5.70 8.55
N PRO A 22 -11.19 5.30 7.68
CA PRO A 22 -12.19 4.29 8.01
C PRO A 22 -11.57 2.91 8.20
N VAL A 23 -12.08 2.14 9.17
CA VAL A 23 -11.64 0.75 9.41
C VAL A 23 -12.44 -0.22 8.54
N TYR A 24 -11.76 -1.13 7.85
CA TYR A 24 -12.39 -2.18 7.04
C TYR A 24 -12.22 -3.55 7.68
N ASN A 25 -13.33 -4.26 7.83
CA ASN A 25 -13.36 -5.60 8.39
C ASN A 25 -13.32 -6.65 7.27
N MET A 26 -12.24 -7.44 7.26
CA MET A 26 -11.97 -8.47 6.26
C MET A 26 -12.81 -9.75 6.42
N VAL A 27 -13.46 -9.92 7.58
CA VAL A 27 -14.37 -11.04 7.87
C VAL A 27 -15.78 -10.72 7.38
N THR A 28 -16.28 -9.52 7.68
CA THR A 28 -17.62 -9.07 7.27
C THR A 28 -17.66 -8.45 5.88
N TYR A 29 -16.50 -8.18 5.29
CA TYR A 29 -16.31 -7.51 4.00
C TYR A 29 -16.91 -6.10 3.95
N ARG A 30 -16.96 -5.40 5.08
CA ARG A 30 -17.61 -4.08 5.20
C ARG A 30 -16.73 -3.08 5.94
N ARG A 31 -16.98 -1.80 5.67
CA ARG A 31 -16.48 -0.71 6.49
C ARG A 31 -17.21 -0.75 7.84
N GLU A 32 -16.46 -0.66 8.93
CA GLU A 32 -17.03 -0.59 10.27
C GLU A 32 -17.64 0.81 10.47
N LYS A 33 -18.96 0.85 10.70
CA LYS A 33 -19.69 2.12 10.75
C LYS A 33 -19.32 2.87 12.02
N GLY A 34 -18.84 4.10 11.87
CA GLY A 34 -18.49 4.96 13.00
C GLY A 34 -17.10 4.69 13.60
N ILE A 35 -16.36 3.70 13.10
CA ILE A 35 -15.02 3.35 13.57
C ILE A 35 -13.98 3.90 12.60
N PHE A 36 -13.08 4.72 13.14
CA PHE A 36 -12.02 5.37 12.39
C PHE A 36 -10.71 5.36 13.18
N ASN A 37 -9.60 5.34 12.46
CA ASN A 37 -8.29 5.64 13.00
C ASN A 37 -7.98 7.11 12.68
N GLU A 38 -7.60 7.89 13.70
CA GLU A 38 -7.09 9.24 13.46
C GLU A 38 -5.64 9.17 13.02
N VAL A 39 -5.33 9.88 11.94
CA VAL A 39 -3.96 10.01 11.42
C VAL A 39 -3.61 11.49 11.44
N GLU A 40 -2.60 11.82 12.25
CA GLU A 40 -2.03 13.15 12.33
C GLU A 40 -1.03 13.37 11.19
N PRO A 41 -0.90 14.62 10.69
CA PRO A 41 0.15 14.95 9.73
C PRO A 41 1.54 14.73 10.35
N LYS A 42 2.48 14.25 9.54
CA LYS A 42 3.87 13.96 9.90
C LYS A 42 4.77 14.27 8.72
N ASP A 43 6.05 14.53 9.00
CA ASP A 43 7.08 14.76 7.96
C ASP A 43 7.30 13.51 7.08
N LEU A 44 7.05 12.33 7.65
CA LEU A 44 7.05 11.05 6.94
C LEU A 44 5.70 10.35 7.09
N ILE A 45 5.03 10.13 5.95
CA ILE A 45 3.81 9.33 5.86
C ILE A 45 4.07 8.15 4.93
N VAL A 46 4.02 6.94 5.48
CA VAL A 46 4.13 5.71 4.69
C VAL A 46 2.74 5.24 4.33
N VAL A 47 2.50 5.06 3.03
CA VAL A 47 1.23 4.60 2.50
C VAL A 47 1.43 3.26 1.80
N GLU A 48 0.70 2.25 2.24
CA GLU A 48 0.75 0.92 1.63
C GLU A 48 -0.60 0.49 1.01
N GLY A 49 -0.52 -0.33 -0.03
CA GLY A 49 -1.70 -0.94 -0.64
C GLY A 49 -1.47 -1.28 -2.11
N LEU A 50 -2.38 -2.10 -2.66
CA LEU A 50 -2.26 -2.59 -4.04
C LEU A 50 -2.51 -1.51 -5.11
N PHE A 51 -3.29 -0.48 -4.79
CA PHE A 51 -3.76 0.54 -5.76
C PHE A 51 -3.33 1.97 -5.39
N VAL A 52 -2.36 2.12 -4.48
CA VAL A 52 -1.98 3.44 -3.93
C VAL A 52 -1.48 4.42 -4.99
N ILE A 53 -0.96 3.92 -6.11
CA ILE A 53 -0.41 4.73 -7.21
C ILE A 53 -1.12 4.45 -8.55
N TYR A 54 -2.34 3.93 -8.50
CA TYR A 54 -3.05 3.46 -9.69
C TYR A 54 -3.37 4.59 -10.68
N THR A 55 -3.81 5.76 -10.20
CA THR A 55 -4.14 6.91 -11.03
C THR A 55 -2.97 7.90 -11.11
N ALA A 56 -2.89 8.67 -12.20
CA ALA A 56 -1.88 9.72 -12.34
C ALA A 56 -1.97 10.78 -11.23
N LYS A 57 -3.20 11.11 -10.81
CA LYS A 57 -3.45 12.05 -9.71
C LYS A 57 -2.88 11.55 -8.39
N LEU A 58 -3.07 10.27 -8.06
CA LEU A 58 -2.50 9.68 -6.86
C LEU A 58 -0.97 9.65 -6.94
N ARG A 59 -0.41 9.28 -8.11
CA ARG A 59 1.04 9.27 -8.32
C ARG A 59 1.71 10.61 -8.04
N SER A 60 1.10 11.71 -8.44
CA SER A 60 1.66 13.05 -8.21
C SER A 60 1.66 13.49 -6.75
N LEU A 61 0.99 12.77 -5.85
CA LEU A 61 0.98 13.09 -4.41
C LEU A 61 2.16 12.48 -3.65
N PHE A 62 2.88 11.52 -4.24
CA PHE A 62 3.98 10.81 -3.57
C PHE A 62 5.35 11.33 -4.00
N ASP A 63 6.19 11.62 -3.00
CA ASP A 63 7.56 12.07 -3.20
C ASP A 63 8.52 10.90 -3.49
N PHE A 64 8.20 9.69 -3.01
CA PHE A 64 8.95 8.46 -3.26
C PHE A 64 8.03 7.24 -3.32
N LYS A 65 8.21 6.38 -4.32
CA LYS A 65 7.31 5.26 -4.66
C LYS A 65 8.11 3.97 -4.80
N VAL A 66 7.75 2.97 -4.02
CA VAL A 66 8.41 1.65 -4.03
C VAL A 66 7.40 0.58 -4.42
N TYR A 67 7.75 -0.27 -5.40
CA TYR A 67 7.01 -1.50 -5.70
C TYR A 67 7.68 -2.69 -5.04
N VAL A 68 6.99 -3.42 -4.17
CA VAL A 68 7.52 -4.67 -3.59
C VAL A 68 7.17 -5.84 -4.50
N ASP A 69 8.18 -6.46 -5.11
CA ASP A 69 8.00 -7.56 -6.05
C ASP A 69 8.30 -8.91 -5.43
N ALA A 70 7.46 -9.89 -5.74
CA ALA A 70 7.59 -11.26 -5.26
C ALA A 70 6.92 -12.24 -6.24
N PRO A 71 7.49 -13.44 -6.41
CA PRO A 71 6.89 -14.51 -7.22
C PRO A 71 5.42 -14.79 -6.87
N ALA A 72 4.63 -15.16 -7.87
CA ALA A 72 3.18 -15.29 -7.73
C ALA A 72 2.76 -16.49 -6.87
N ASP A 73 3.54 -17.56 -6.91
CA ASP A 73 3.46 -18.74 -6.06
C ASP A 73 3.72 -18.39 -4.59
N GLU A 74 4.81 -17.71 -4.28
CA GLU A 74 5.13 -17.25 -2.93
C GLU A 74 4.04 -16.34 -2.36
N ARG A 75 3.55 -15.38 -3.16
CA ARG A 75 2.42 -14.53 -2.76
C ARG A 75 1.15 -15.33 -2.52
N LEU A 76 0.89 -16.38 -3.29
CA LEU A 76 -0.27 -17.25 -3.12
C LEU A 76 -0.14 -18.10 -1.84
N ILE A 77 1.03 -18.68 -1.58
CA ILE A 77 1.31 -19.45 -0.35
C ILE A 77 1.08 -18.59 0.87
N ARG A 78 1.74 -17.43 0.96
CA ARG A 78 1.58 -16.46 2.07
C ARG A 78 0.12 -16.04 2.25
N ARG A 79 -0.61 -15.87 1.14
CA ARG A 79 -2.04 -15.56 1.19
C ARG A 79 -2.87 -16.70 1.76
N ILE A 80 -2.63 -17.95 1.34
CA ILE A 80 -3.37 -19.11 1.84
C ILE A 80 -3.16 -19.22 3.35
N GLU A 81 -1.92 -19.14 3.82
CA GLU A 81 -1.59 -19.19 5.25
C GLU A 81 -2.29 -18.09 6.04
N ARG A 82 -2.24 -16.84 5.56
CA ARG A 82 -2.89 -15.70 6.22
C ARG A 82 -4.42 -15.83 6.21
N ASP A 83 -5.03 -16.08 5.05
CA ASP A 83 -6.49 -16.10 4.90
C ASP A 83 -7.12 -17.31 5.63
N THR A 84 -6.38 -18.42 5.81
CA THR A 84 -6.80 -19.55 6.65
C THR A 84 -6.69 -19.25 8.14
N LYS A 85 -5.51 -18.79 8.60
CA LYS A 85 -5.22 -18.55 10.04
C LYS A 85 -5.98 -17.35 10.62
N GLU A 86 -6.02 -16.23 9.89
CA GLU A 86 -6.50 -14.96 10.43
C GLU A 86 -7.94 -14.63 10.02
N ARG A 87 -8.43 -15.23 8.92
CA ARG A 87 -9.74 -14.88 8.33
C ARG A 87 -10.72 -16.06 8.28
N GLY A 88 -10.32 -17.24 8.74
CA GLY A 88 -11.17 -18.44 8.81
C GLY A 88 -11.66 -18.93 7.45
N ARG A 89 -10.94 -18.68 6.35
CA ARG A 89 -11.37 -19.07 5.01
C ARG A 89 -10.88 -20.46 4.64
N SER A 90 -11.70 -21.23 3.90
CA SER A 90 -11.25 -22.50 3.33
C SER A 90 -10.30 -22.30 2.15
N ILE A 91 -9.38 -23.25 1.96
CA ILE A 91 -8.42 -23.24 0.83
C ILE A 91 -9.17 -23.16 -0.50
N ASP A 92 -10.24 -23.93 -0.68
CA ASP A 92 -11.06 -23.91 -1.90
C ASP A 92 -11.65 -22.54 -2.22
N SER A 93 -12.16 -21.84 -1.20
CA SER A 93 -12.69 -20.47 -1.35
C SER A 93 -11.59 -19.50 -1.79
N ILE A 94 -10.40 -19.62 -1.20
CA ILE A 94 -9.23 -18.79 -1.52
C ILE A 94 -8.79 -19.03 -2.97
N LEU A 95 -8.62 -20.29 -3.38
CA LEU A 95 -8.19 -20.65 -4.73
C LEU A 95 -9.22 -20.23 -5.79
N LYS A 96 -10.52 -20.42 -5.52
CA LYS A 96 -11.60 -19.97 -6.41
C LYS A 96 -11.57 -18.46 -6.59
N GLN A 97 -11.40 -17.69 -5.51
CA GLN A 97 -11.29 -16.24 -5.59
C GLN A 97 -9.99 -15.79 -6.29
N TYR A 98 -8.88 -16.49 -6.04
CA TYR A 98 -7.59 -16.17 -6.65
C TYR A 98 -7.65 -16.28 -8.17
N ARG A 99 -8.15 -17.41 -8.68
CA ARG A 99 -8.28 -17.66 -10.13
C ARG A 99 -9.28 -16.71 -10.78
N LYS A 100 -10.45 -16.52 -10.15
CA LYS A 100 -11.54 -15.73 -10.73
C LYS A 100 -11.26 -14.22 -10.75
N PHE A 101 -10.61 -13.71 -9.71
CA PHE A 101 -10.51 -12.26 -9.50
C PHE A 101 -9.07 -11.78 -9.29
N VAL A 102 -8.31 -12.41 -8.39
CA VAL A 102 -7.05 -11.79 -7.94
C VAL A 102 -5.94 -11.88 -8.96
N ALA A 103 -5.71 -13.04 -9.57
CA ALA A 103 -4.68 -13.17 -10.60
C ALA A 103 -4.97 -12.32 -11.85
N PRO A 104 -6.21 -12.29 -12.40
CA PRO A 104 -6.57 -11.36 -13.47
C PRO A 104 -6.36 -9.90 -13.06
N SER A 105 -6.91 -9.46 -11.92
CA SER A 105 -6.76 -8.07 -11.48
C SER A 105 -5.31 -7.68 -11.20
N PHE A 106 -4.48 -8.61 -10.71
CA PHE A 106 -3.06 -8.38 -10.54
C PHE A 106 -2.38 -8.04 -11.86
N ARG A 107 -2.55 -8.89 -12.88
CA ARG A 107 -1.93 -8.69 -14.21
C ARG A 107 -2.43 -7.42 -14.90
N THR A 108 -3.72 -7.13 -14.78
CA THR A 108 -4.32 -5.99 -15.47
C THR A 108 -4.03 -4.66 -14.78
N PHE A 109 -4.07 -4.62 -13.45
CA PHE A 109 -4.08 -3.35 -12.72
C PHE A 109 -2.94 -3.16 -11.72
N ILE A 110 -2.39 -4.24 -11.16
CA ILE A 110 -1.38 -4.14 -10.09
C ILE A 110 0.03 -4.16 -10.69
N GLU A 111 0.34 -5.19 -11.48
CA GLU A 111 1.66 -5.36 -12.06
C GLU A 111 2.12 -4.18 -12.91
N PRO A 112 1.28 -3.55 -13.77
CA PRO A 112 1.72 -2.39 -14.55
C PRO A 112 2.12 -1.19 -13.69
N GLN A 113 1.66 -1.10 -12.43
CA GLN A 113 2.04 0.00 -11.55
C GLN A 113 3.55 0.01 -11.23
N LYS A 114 4.25 -1.13 -11.37
CA LYS A 114 5.71 -1.22 -11.16
C LYS A 114 6.52 -0.27 -12.03
N TYR A 115 6.01 0.06 -13.23
CA TYR A 115 6.67 0.97 -14.16
C TYR A 115 6.54 2.46 -13.79
N TYR A 116 5.70 2.78 -12.79
CA TYR A 116 5.56 4.14 -12.27
C TYR A 116 6.26 4.35 -10.92
N CYS A 117 6.94 3.32 -10.39
CA CYS A 117 7.70 3.41 -9.15
C CYS A 117 9.12 3.90 -9.40
N ASP A 118 9.71 4.53 -8.39
CA ASP A 118 11.10 4.98 -8.43
C ASP A 118 12.05 3.79 -8.16
N LEU A 119 11.59 2.79 -7.40
CA LEU A 119 12.36 1.59 -7.07
C LEU A 119 11.46 0.34 -6.99
N VAL A 120 12.00 -0.80 -7.46
CA VAL A 120 11.40 -2.12 -7.29
C VAL A 120 12.23 -2.91 -6.27
N LEU A 121 11.61 -3.33 -5.16
CA LEU A 121 12.23 -4.09 -4.09
C LEU A 121 11.85 -5.57 -4.21
N PRO A 122 12.75 -6.46 -4.67
CA PRO A 122 12.47 -7.89 -4.70
C PRO A 122 12.47 -8.48 -3.29
N TRP A 123 11.62 -9.49 -3.05
CA TRP A 123 11.49 -10.26 -1.80
C TRP A 123 11.08 -9.45 -0.56
N GLY A 124 10.81 -8.16 -0.71
CA GLY A 124 10.31 -7.29 0.35
C GLY A 124 11.21 -7.28 1.59
N GLY A 125 10.63 -7.60 2.76
CA GLY A 125 11.28 -7.48 4.07
C GLY A 125 12.53 -8.34 4.30
N GLU A 126 12.72 -9.36 3.47
CA GLU A 126 13.89 -10.25 3.50
C GLU A 126 15.11 -9.62 2.84
N ASN A 127 14.90 -8.69 1.90
CA ASN A 127 15.98 -7.98 1.22
C ASN A 127 16.49 -6.82 2.09
N LYS A 128 17.31 -7.15 3.09
CA LYS A 128 17.88 -6.18 4.04
C LYS A 128 18.72 -5.09 3.37
N VAL A 129 19.46 -5.43 2.32
CA VAL A 129 20.26 -4.47 1.55
C VAL A 129 19.35 -3.48 0.82
N GLY A 130 18.34 -3.98 0.10
CA GLY A 130 17.37 -3.12 -0.58
C GLY A 130 16.60 -2.21 0.37
N LEU A 131 16.23 -2.71 1.55
CA LEU A 131 15.63 -1.89 2.61
C LEU A 131 16.57 -0.78 3.08
N SER A 132 17.86 -1.07 3.28
CA SER A 132 18.82 -0.04 3.71
C SER A 132 18.96 1.10 2.70
N ILE A 133 18.88 0.80 1.39
CA ILE A 133 18.90 1.80 0.32
C ILE A 133 17.66 2.68 0.40
N ILE A 134 16.48 2.08 0.58
CA ILE A 134 15.21 2.81 0.74
C ILE A 134 15.25 3.71 1.96
N ILE A 135 15.71 3.21 3.10
CA ILE A 135 15.83 3.98 4.35
C ILE A 135 16.75 5.19 4.14
N ASN A 136 17.93 4.97 3.57
CA ASN A 136 18.87 6.05 3.28
C ASN A 136 18.28 7.09 2.31
N ALA A 137 17.49 6.67 1.32
CA ALA A 137 16.82 7.58 0.41
C ALA A 137 15.78 8.45 1.14
N ILE A 138 14.96 7.85 2.01
CA ILE A 138 13.96 8.55 2.82
C ILE A 138 14.65 9.54 3.78
N GLU A 139 15.69 9.13 4.49
CA GLU A 139 16.44 10.02 5.39
C GLU A 139 17.04 11.23 4.66
N ASN A 140 17.52 11.04 3.44
CA ASN A 140 18.03 12.15 2.63
C ASN A 140 16.93 13.08 2.13
N LEU A 141 15.73 12.56 1.83
CA LEU A 141 14.57 13.39 1.48
C LEU A 141 14.12 14.24 2.66
N LEU A 142 14.05 13.67 3.87
CA LEU A 142 13.70 14.39 5.09
C LEU A 142 14.68 15.54 5.39
N LYS A 143 15.99 15.27 5.32
CA LYS A 143 17.04 16.29 5.50
C LYS A 143 16.97 17.44 4.50
N ARG A 144 16.45 17.19 3.28
CA ARG A 144 16.28 18.23 2.26
C ARG A 144 15.06 19.11 2.55
N GLY A 145 13.97 18.51 3.06
CA GLY A 145 12.79 19.24 3.49
C GLY A 145 13.11 20.24 4.59
N GLU A 146 13.83 19.79 5.63
CA GLU A 146 14.27 20.65 6.75
C GLU A 146 15.06 21.89 6.28
N ARG A 147 15.94 21.73 5.28
CA ARG A 147 16.77 22.82 4.74
C ARG A 147 16.01 23.80 3.84
N ALA A 148 14.87 23.41 3.27
CA ALA A 148 14.06 24.29 2.43
C ALA A 148 13.14 25.21 3.26
N GLU A 149 12.89 24.84 4.52
CA GLU A 149 12.08 25.58 5.49
C GLU A 149 12.93 26.44 6.45
N SER A 150 14.26 26.37 6.33
CA SER A 150 15.26 27.16 7.07
C SER A 150 15.67 28.42 6.30
#